data_AF-A0A1M4X070-F1
#
_entry.id   AF-A0A1M4X070-F1
#
_cell.length_a   1.000
_cell.length_b   1.000
_cell.length_c   1.000
_cell.angle_alpha   90.00
_cell.angle_beta   90.00
_cell.angle_gamma   90.00
#
_symmetry.space_group_name_H-M   'P 1'
#
loop_
_entity.id
_entity.type
_entity.pdbx_description
1 polymer ?
#
loop_
_entity_poly.entity_id
_entity_poly.type
_entity_poly.pdbx_seq_one_letter_code
_entity_poly.pdbx_strand_id
1 'polypeptide(L)'
;MSEHTRSVFLYGKPTRIKLDELLKIQKLYTQLINTYIELLLNNRNLYLSIFLNDKKDSVVRQFEKNQRNNNGLNYLGSALGQNAFDHAFKELYNHFTRIRDYMYGLYIDEGDILNFVSSITLLNAAICEL
;
A
#
# COMPACT_ATOMS: atom_id res chain seq x y z
N MET A 1 19.65 -13.57 34.56
CA MET A 1 18.21 -13.81 34.27
C MET A 1 17.70 -12.57 33.56
N SER A 2 17.33 -12.67 32.28
CA SER A 2 16.81 -11.52 31.53
C SER A 2 15.37 -11.26 31.99
N GLU A 3 15.11 -10.09 32.56
CA GLU A 3 13.75 -9.60 32.78
C GLU A 3 13.03 -9.52 31.43
N HIS A 4 12.10 -10.44 31.19
CA HIS A 4 11.14 -10.31 30.11
C HIS A 4 10.20 -9.16 30.47
N THR A 5 10.50 -7.95 29.99
CA THR A 5 9.58 -6.82 29.99
C THR A 5 8.36 -7.19 29.16
N ARG A 6 7.29 -7.69 29.81
CA ARG A 6 6.02 -7.97 29.15
C ARG A 6 5.42 -6.64 28.72
N SER A 7 5.10 -6.51 27.43
CA SER A 7 4.43 -5.32 26.90
C SER A 7 3.04 -5.18 27.54
N VAL A 8 2.88 -4.23 28.47
CA VAL A 8 1.65 -3.98 29.26
C VAL A 8 0.61 -3.19 28.46
N PHE A 9 0.49 -3.44 27.16
CA PHE A 9 -0.39 -2.65 26.29
C PHE A 9 -1.83 -3.20 26.20
N LEU A 10 -2.12 -4.41 26.69
CA LEU A 10 -3.36 -5.12 26.33
C LEU A 10 -4.12 -5.77 27.49
N TYR A 11 -4.23 -5.12 28.66
CA TYR A 11 -5.22 -5.53 29.66
C TYR A 11 -5.93 -4.29 30.24
N GLY A 12 -7.26 -4.22 30.05
CA GLY A 12 -8.14 -3.17 30.58
C GLY A 12 -8.68 -2.18 29.53
N LYS A 13 -9.67 -1.36 29.92
CA LYS A 13 -10.10 -0.20 29.12
C LYS A 13 -9.00 0.87 29.20
N PRO A 14 -8.54 1.43 28.07
CA PRO A 14 -7.54 2.50 28.10
C PRO A 14 -8.05 3.69 28.92
N THR A 15 -7.16 4.31 29.68
CA THR A 15 -7.45 5.62 30.29
C THR A 15 -7.72 6.63 29.19
N ARG A 16 -8.46 7.71 29.49
CA ARG A 16 -8.78 8.76 28.50
C ARG A 16 -7.55 9.26 27.74
N ILE A 17 -6.44 9.47 28.46
CA ILE A 17 -5.16 9.91 27.86
C ILE A 17 -4.62 8.89 26.86
N LYS A 18 -4.57 7.60 27.21
CA LYS A 18 -4.10 6.54 26.31
C LYS A 18 -5.00 6.37 25.09
N LEU A 19 -6.32 6.53 25.29
CA LEU A 19 -7.28 6.49 24.19
C LEU A 19 -7.03 7.65 23.21
N ASP A 20 -6.85 8.86 23.71
CA ASP A 20 -6.58 10.04 22.89
C ASP A 20 -5.26 9.90 22.11
N GLU A 21 -4.21 9.35 22.73
CA GLU A 21 -2.95 9.04 22.06
C GLU A 21 -3.11 7.99 20.94
N LEU A 22 -3.87 6.92 21.19
CA LEU A 22 -4.15 5.89 20.18
C LEU A 22 -4.93 6.46 18.99
N LEU A 23 -5.96 7.28 19.25
CA LEU A 23 -6.73 7.95 18.20
C LEU A 23 -5.86 8.90 17.38
N LYS A 24 -4.94 9.62 18.03
CA LYS A 24 -3.98 10.49 17.36
C LYS A 24 -3.04 9.69 16.45
N ILE A 25 -2.46 8.59 16.96
CA ILE A 25 -1.59 7.70 16.17
C ILE A 25 -2.36 7.10 14.99
N GLN A 26 -3.58 6.63 15.21
CA GLN A 26 -4.43 6.08 14.14
C GLN A 26 -4.65 7.12 13.04
N LYS A 27 -5.04 8.35 13.40
CA LYS A 27 -5.26 9.44 12.43
C LYS A 27 -3.99 9.73 11.62
N LEU A 28 -2.85 9.89 12.29
CA LEU A 28 -1.57 10.14 11.63
C LEU A 28 -1.16 8.98 10.73
N TYR A 29 -1.39 7.74 11.16
CA TYR A 29 -1.08 6.54 10.39
C TYR A 29 -1.93 6.44 9.12
N THR A 30 -3.23 6.72 9.21
CA THR A 30 -4.12 6.81 8.04
C THR A 30 -3.67 7.91 7.08
N GLN A 31 -3.29 9.08 7.59
CA GLN A 31 -2.76 10.16 6.76
C GLN A 31 -1.48 9.72 6.02
N LEU A 32 -0.57 9.04 6.71
CA LEU A 32 0.66 8.52 6.11
C LEU A 32 0.39 7.52 4.98
N ILE A 33 -0.56 6.60 5.18
CA ILE A 33 -1.01 5.66 4.14
C ILE A 33 -1.53 6.42 2.93
N ASN A 34 -2.43 7.40 3.13
CA ASN A 34 -3.01 8.17 2.03
C ASN A 34 -1.94 8.94 1.24
N THR A 35 -0.97 9.55 1.94
CA THR A 35 0.16 10.20 1.28
C THR A 35 0.98 9.21 0.45
N TYR A 36 1.25 8.00 0.98
CA TYR A 36 1.94 6.98 0.19
C TYR A 36 1.13 6.50 -1.01
N ILE A 37 -0.20 6.38 -0.90
CA ILE A 37 -1.07 6.06 -2.04
C ILE A 37 -0.90 7.10 -3.15
N GLU A 38 -0.99 8.39 -2.82
CA GLU A 38 -0.82 9.47 -3.80
C GLU A 38 0.58 9.43 -4.44
N LEU A 39 1.62 9.22 -3.65
CA LEU A 39 3.01 9.14 -4.12
C LEU A 39 3.23 7.93 -5.06
N LEU A 40 2.63 6.78 -4.75
CA LEU A 40 2.70 5.58 -5.57
C LEU A 40 1.93 5.76 -6.89
N LEU A 41 0.74 6.36 -6.85
CA LEU A 41 -0.05 6.67 -8.05
C LEU A 41 0.65 7.67 -8.98
N ASN A 42 1.36 8.64 -8.43
CA ASN A 42 2.08 9.63 -9.23
C ASN A 42 3.38 9.09 -9.86
N ASN A 43 3.80 7.87 -9.52
CA ASN A 43 5.04 7.28 -10.02
C ASN A 43 4.78 6.07 -10.92
N ARG A 44 4.66 6.33 -12.22
CA ARG A 44 4.41 5.30 -13.25
C ARG A 44 5.46 4.19 -13.28
N ASN A 45 6.70 4.47 -12.88
CA ASN A 45 7.78 3.48 -12.89
C ASN A 45 7.55 2.34 -11.88
N LEU A 46 6.63 2.52 -10.92
CA LEU A 46 6.30 1.52 -9.91
C LEU A 46 5.07 0.69 -10.29
N TYR A 47 4.38 1.02 -11.39
CA TYR A 47 3.10 0.39 -11.74
C TYR A 47 3.25 -1.11 -11.99
N LEU A 48 4.33 -1.53 -12.67
CA LEU A 48 4.61 -2.94 -12.89
C LEU A 48 4.73 -3.69 -11.56
N SER A 49 5.58 -3.19 -10.66
CA SER A 49 5.76 -3.81 -9.35
C SER A 49 4.46 -3.83 -8.55
N ILE A 50 3.64 -2.77 -8.63
CA ILE A 50 2.31 -2.72 -7.99
C ILE A 50 1.38 -3.79 -8.57
N PHE A 51 1.24 -3.90 -9.89
CA PHE A 51 0.36 -4.88 -10.53
C PHE A 51 0.78 -6.32 -10.28
N LEU A 52 2.09 -6.56 -10.15
CA LEU A 52 2.63 -7.88 -9.78
C LEU A 52 2.60 -8.14 -8.26
N ASN A 53 2.17 -7.16 -7.46
CA ASN A 53 2.25 -7.18 -6.01
C ASN A 53 3.68 -7.45 -5.48
N ASP A 54 4.70 -7.04 -6.24
CA ASP A 54 6.10 -7.20 -5.84
C ASP A 54 6.56 -6.00 -5.02
N LYS A 55 6.16 -6.01 -3.75
CA LYS A 55 6.64 -5.02 -2.78
C LYS A 55 8.11 -5.22 -2.38
N LYS A 56 8.78 -6.30 -2.80
CA LYS A 56 10.19 -6.57 -2.46
C LYS A 56 11.15 -6.07 -3.53
N ASP A 57 10.61 -5.67 -4.68
CA ASP A 57 11.35 -4.98 -5.73
C ASP A 57 12.26 -3.89 -5.16
N SER A 58 13.52 -3.95 -5.59
CA SER A 58 14.56 -3.00 -5.18
C SER A 58 14.18 -1.55 -5.47
N VAL A 59 13.49 -1.27 -6.58
CA VAL A 59 13.06 0.07 -6.99
C VAL A 59 11.99 0.58 -6.03
N VAL A 60 11.01 -0.27 -5.70
CA VAL A 60 9.95 0.04 -4.72
C VAL A 60 10.55 0.35 -3.35
N ARG A 61 11.55 -0.42 -2.90
CA ARG A 61 12.21 -0.21 -1.60
C ARG A 61 13.13 1.00 -1.59
N GLN A 62 13.82 1.30 -2.68
CA GLN A 62 14.59 2.53 -2.82
C GLN A 62 13.67 3.76 -2.78
N PHE A 63 12.53 3.70 -3.47
CA PHE A 63 11.51 4.74 -3.42
C PHE A 63 11.00 4.97 -2.00
N GLU A 64 10.59 3.91 -1.28
CA GLU A 64 10.16 4.02 0.13
C GLU A 64 11.23 4.70 1.00
N LYS A 65 12.48 4.22 0.93
CA LYS A 65 13.60 4.78 1.70
C LYS A 65 13.82 6.25 1.38
N ASN A 66 13.78 6.64 0.11
CA ASN A 66 13.94 8.02 -0.30
C ASN A 66 12.81 8.91 0.26
N GLN A 67 11.56 8.46 0.16
CA GLN A 67 10.42 9.19 0.73
C GLN A 67 10.54 9.33 2.25
N ARG A 68 10.95 8.27 2.95
CA ARG A 68 11.09 8.28 4.41
C ARG A 68 12.24 9.16 4.89
N ASN A 69 13.41 9.08 4.25
CA ASN A 69 14.62 9.77 4.70
C ASN A 69 14.71 11.22 4.20
N ASN A 70 14.29 11.47 2.95
CA ASN A 70 14.53 12.77 2.30
C ASN A 70 13.28 13.67 2.34
N ASN A 71 12.08 13.09 2.44
CA ASN A 71 10.81 13.85 2.38
C ASN A 71 10.08 13.91 3.74
N GLY A 72 10.77 13.56 4.84
CA GLY A 72 10.24 13.74 6.20
C GLY A 72 9.08 12.81 6.58
N LEU A 73 8.80 11.76 5.81
CA LEU A 73 7.69 10.82 6.06
C LEU A 73 7.97 9.84 7.23
N ASN A 74 9.07 10.02 7.97
CA ASN A 74 9.46 9.20 9.12
C ASN A 74 8.89 9.69 10.47
N TYR A 75 7.88 10.58 10.48
CA TYR A 75 7.38 11.21 11.71
C TYR A 75 6.66 10.26 12.68
N LEU A 76 6.24 9.07 12.23
CA LEU A 76 5.74 7.98 13.09
C LEU A 76 6.80 6.94 13.45
N GLY A 77 8.06 7.17 13.07
CA GLY A 77 9.16 6.24 13.23
C GLY A 77 9.22 5.15 12.16
N SER A 78 10.37 4.50 12.07
CA SER A 78 10.71 3.60 10.96
C SER A 78 9.76 2.41 10.79
N ALA A 79 9.34 1.80 11.90
CA ALA A 79 8.50 0.60 11.85
C ALA A 79 7.09 0.93 11.35
N LEU A 80 6.48 2.00 11.86
CA LEU A 80 5.15 2.45 11.40
C LEU A 80 5.21 3.00 9.98
N GLY A 81 6.27 3.73 9.61
CA GLY A 81 6.45 4.24 8.24
C GLY A 81 6.54 3.11 7.20
N GLN A 82 7.35 2.08 7.46
CA GLN A 82 7.44 0.92 6.58
C GLN A 82 6.13 0.16 6.47
N ASN A 83 5.42 -0.04 7.59
CA ASN A 83 4.11 -0.68 7.58
C ASN A 83 3.07 0.15 6.82
N ALA A 84 3.07 1.49 6.96
CA ALA A 84 2.16 2.36 6.23
C ALA A 84 2.39 2.29 4.72
N PHE A 85 3.66 2.28 4.29
CA PHE A 85 4.01 2.09 2.88
C PHE A 85 3.53 0.74 2.35
N ASP A 86 3.84 -0.35 3.06
CA ASP A 86 3.42 -1.70 2.69
C ASP A 86 1.89 -1.82 2.61
N HIS A 87 1.16 -1.14 3.51
CA HIS A 87 -0.30 -1.09 3.50
C HIS A 87 -0.80 -0.31 2.27
N ALA A 88 -0.29 0.88 2.01
CA ALA A 88 -0.62 1.68 0.82
C ALA A 88 -0.43 0.89 -0.48
N PHE A 89 0.72 0.21 -0.61
CA PHE A 89 1.04 -0.62 -1.77
C PHE A 89 0.02 -1.74 -1.98
N LYS A 90 -0.33 -2.44 -0.88
CA LYS A 90 -1.30 -3.53 -0.92
C LYS A 90 -2.71 -3.02 -1.26
N GLU A 91 -3.14 -1.89 -0.70
CA GLU A 91 -4.45 -1.31 -1.04
C GLU A 91 -4.54 -0.92 -2.51
N LEU A 92 -3.48 -0.36 -3.08
CA LEU A 92 -3.43 -0.04 -4.51
C LEU A 92 -3.52 -1.29 -5.38
N TYR A 93 -2.72 -2.32 -5.09
CA TYR A 93 -2.82 -3.61 -5.80
C TYR A 93 -4.24 -4.19 -5.74
N ASN A 94 -4.84 -4.20 -4.54
CA ASN A 94 -6.21 -4.69 -4.35
C ASN A 94 -7.23 -3.84 -5.12
N HIS A 95 -7.05 -2.52 -5.15
CA HIS A 95 -7.94 -1.61 -5.88
C HIS A 95 -7.88 -1.87 -7.39
N PHE A 96 -6.68 -1.98 -7.97
CA PHE A 96 -6.52 -2.32 -9.38
C PHE A 96 -7.08 -3.71 -9.71
N THR A 97 -6.89 -4.68 -8.80
CA THR A 97 -7.49 -6.01 -8.93
C THR A 97 -9.01 -5.93 -8.98
N ARG A 98 -9.65 -5.16 -8.08
CA ARG A 98 -11.11 -4.98 -8.09
C ARG A 98 -11.62 -4.32 -9.37
N ILE A 99 -10.91 -3.31 -9.89
CA ILE A 99 -11.26 -2.68 -11.17
C ILE A 99 -11.18 -3.72 -12.30
N ARG A 100 -10.10 -4.50 -12.36
CA ARG A 100 -9.93 -5.55 -13.37
C ARG A 100 -11.05 -6.58 -13.28
N ASP A 101 -11.37 -7.05 -12.09
CA ASP A 101 -12.39 -8.08 -11.88
C ASP A 101 -13.80 -7.53 -12.19
N TYR A 102 -14.05 -6.24 -11.92
CA TYR A 102 -15.28 -5.55 -12.35
C TYR A 102 -15.38 -5.49 -13.88
N MET A 103 -14.31 -5.07 -14.56
CA MET A 103 -14.25 -5.04 -16.02
C MET A 103 -14.51 -6.43 -16.60
N TYR A 104 -13.87 -7.46 -16.03
CA TYR A 104 -14.10 -8.85 -16.45
C TYR A 104 -15.58 -9.24 -16.38
N GLY A 105 -16.28 -8.85 -15.32
CA GLY A 105 -17.73 -9.08 -15.18
C GLY A 105 -18.53 -8.45 -16.33
N LEU A 106 -18.25 -7.18 -16.67
CA LEU A 106 -18.92 -6.48 -17.76
C LEU A 106 -18.75 -7.20 -19.10
N TYR A 107 -17.52 -7.65 -19.42
CA TYR A 107 -17.25 -8.33 -20.68
C TYR A 107 -17.83 -9.76 -20.75
N ILE A 108 -17.98 -10.44 -19.61
CA ILE A 108 -18.71 -11.72 -19.57
C ILE A 108 -20.18 -11.50 -19.92
N ASP A 109 -20.81 -10.52 -19.28
CA ASP A 109 -22.24 -10.26 -19.46
C ASP A 109 -22.55 -9.81 -20.90
N GLU A 110 -21.62 -9.13 -21.55
CA GLU A 110 -21.70 -8.71 -22.96
C GLU A 110 -21.28 -9.82 -23.95
N GLY A 111 -20.70 -10.93 -23.48
CA GLY A 111 -20.21 -12.02 -24.34
C GLY A 111 -18.92 -11.72 -25.09
N ASP A 112 -18.16 -10.69 -24.69
CA ASP A 112 -16.99 -10.16 -25.38
C ASP A 112 -15.68 -10.36 -24.59
N ILE A 113 -15.49 -11.58 -24.09
CA ILE A 113 -14.31 -11.97 -23.31
C ILE A 113 -13.01 -11.78 -24.10
N LEU A 114 -13.05 -11.91 -25.43
CA LEU A 114 -11.87 -11.77 -26.28
C LEU A 114 -11.29 -10.36 -26.24
N ASN A 115 -12.14 -9.33 -26.22
CA ASN A 115 -11.69 -7.95 -26.08
C ASN A 115 -11.11 -7.67 -24.69
N PHE A 116 -11.69 -8.24 -23.63
CA PHE A 116 -11.09 -8.17 -22.30
C PHE A 116 -9.68 -8.77 -22.28
N VAL A 117 -9.51 -10.01 -22.75
CA VAL A 117 -8.21 -10.69 -22.78
C VAL A 117 -7.20 -9.90 -23.62
N SER A 118 -7.61 -9.40 -24.78
CA SER A 118 -6.74 -8.61 -25.66
C SER A 118 -6.29 -7.31 -24.99
N SER A 119 -7.21 -6.59 -24.33
CA SER A 119 -6.91 -5.33 -23.64
C SER A 119 -5.95 -5.52 -22.45
N ILE A 120 -6.13 -6.58 -21.65
CA ILE A 120 -5.23 -6.90 -20.54
C ILE A 120 -3.86 -7.34 -21.06
N THR A 121 -3.82 -8.11 -22.15
CA THR A 121 -2.56 -8.53 -22.77
C THR A 121 -1.79 -7.33 -23.32
N LEU A 122 -2.49 -6.40 -24.00
CA LEU A 122 -1.91 -5.14 -24.47
C LEU A 122 -1.42 -4.26 -23.32
N LEU A 123 -2.18 -4.16 -22.23
CA LEU A 123 -1.77 -3.42 -21.04
C LEU A 123 -0.49 -4.01 -20.45
N ASN A 124 -0.45 -5.33 -20.25
CA ASN A 124 0.74 -6.02 -19.73
C ASN A 124 1.94 -5.84 -20.66
N ALA A 125 1.74 -5.93 -21.99
CA ALA A 125 2.79 -5.68 -22.97
C ALA A 125 3.29 -4.22 -22.88
N ALA A 126 2.41 -3.23 -22.83
CA ALA A 126 2.77 -1.82 -22.73
C ALA A 126 3.51 -1.47 -21.43
N ILE A 127 3.23 -2.19 -20.34
CA ILE A 127 3.94 -2.03 -19.07
C ILE A 127 5.31 -2.73 -19.12
N CYS A 128 5.41 -3.85 -19.85
CA CYS A 128 6.65 -4.61 -20.04
C CYS A 128 7.53 -4.08 -21.19
N GLU A 129 7.06 -3.16 -22.04
CA GLU A 129 7.85 -2.47 -23.07
C GLU A 129 8.72 -1.35 -22.48
N LEU A 130 9.50 -1.74 -21.47
CA LEU A 130 10.73 -1.14 -20.95
C LEU A 130 11.79 -2.24 -20.81
#